data_AF-A0A1G2FI69-F1
#
_entry.id   AF-A0A1G2FI69-F1
#
_cell.length_a   1.000
_cell.length_b   1.000
_cell.length_c   1.000
_cell.angle_alpha   90.00
_cell.angle_beta   90.00
_cell.angle_gamma   90.00
#
_symmetry.space_group_name_H-M   'P 1'
#
loop_
_entity.id
_entity.type
_entity.pdbx_description
1 polymer ?
#
loop_
_entity_poly.entity_id
_entity_poly.type
_entity_poly.pdbx_seq_one_letter_code
_entity_poly.pdbx_strand_id
1 'polypeptide(L)'
;MSRITVQFNFFGPFLKKEEIEKILDPKVSNLAYQHQRDLFKWFFELPFNSLSREVIERYVEITTEESHCNIVPHTKEIFERLLKPLKSAKKNYCLNDYSATIALCGTVGEMLAILLWKINEVRLKNNLITEQDEKGLFGESIEKLGQDRRLKILKTFGQITEKQYQEFIDIKNSRKPYLHLWSADLSSEKDDALKVFKKTFKLFKDITGIGLADAGSVKINPLMLKLFKDIKDQ
;
A
#
# COMPACT_ATOMS: atom_id res chain seq x y z
N MET A 1 -13.72 -17.99 17.37
CA MET A 1 -12.43 -17.70 16.70
C MET A 1 -12.70 -16.76 15.55
N SER A 2 -12.03 -15.61 15.49
CA SER A 2 -12.08 -14.74 14.29
C SER A 2 -11.24 -15.38 13.18
N ARG A 3 -11.84 -15.61 12.02
CA ARG A 3 -11.12 -16.07 10.83
C ARG A 3 -10.54 -14.85 10.10
N ILE A 4 -9.34 -14.98 9.57
CA ILE A 4 -8.68 -13.92 8.79
C ILE A 4 -8.36 -14.50 7.43
N THR A 5 -8.91 -13.92 6.37
CA THR A 5 -8.53 -14.25 5.00
C THR A 5 -7.27 -13.47 4.65
N VAL A 6 -6.28 -14.18 4.13
CA VAL A 6 -4.99 -13.61 3.72
C VAL A 6 -4.69 -14.02 2.29
N GLN A 7 -3.90 -13.22 1.59
CA GLN A 7 -3.41 -13.52 0.26
C GLN A 7 -1.89 -13.52 0.25
N PHE A 8 -1.31 -14.53 -0.42
CA PHE A 8 0.13 -14.68 -0.55
C PHE A 8 0.64 -14.06 -1.86
N ASN A 9 1.84 -13.48 -1.81
CA ASN A 9 2.59 -12.92 -2.94
C ASN A 9 1.78 -11.94 -3.82
N PHE A 10 0.86 -11.18 -3.20
CA PHE A 10 0.00 -10.22 -3.88
C PHE A 10 0.78 -9.12 -4.62
N PHE A 11 1.99 -8.79 -4.15
CA PHE A 11 2.86 -7.80 -4.77
C PHE A 11 3.94 -8.43 -5.68
N GLY A 12 3.76 -9.68 -6.09
CA GLY A 12 4.72 -10.46 -6.88
C GLY A 12 5.76 -11.18 -6.01
N PRO A 13 6.76 -11.83 -6.62
CA PRO A 13 7.84 -12.50 -5.90
C PRO A 13 8.86 -11.50 -5.33
N PHE A 14 9.55 -11.87 -4.24
CA PHE A 14 10.77 -11.17 -3.85
C PHE A 14 11.94 -11.74 -4.65
N LEU A 15 12.65 -10.90 -5.42
CA LEU A 15 13.72 -11.30 -6.32
C LEU A 15 14.97 -10.45 -6.06
N LYS A 16 16.14 -11.08 -5.94
CA LYS A 16 17.40 -10.35 -5.81
C LYS A 16 17.99 -10.00 -7.18
N LYS A 17 18.86 -8.99 -7.23
CA LYS A 17 19.43 -8.49 -8.50
C LYS A 17 20.24 -9.56 -9.24
N GLU A 18 20.97 -10.40 -8.51
CA GLU A 18 21.75 -11.50 -9.04
C GLU A 18 20.92 -12.65 -9.65
N GLU A 19 19.60 -12.64 -9.43
CA GLU A 19 18.69 -13.67 -9.96
C GLU A 19 18.03 -13.26 -11.29
N ILE A 20 18.21 -12.01 -11.73
CA ILE A 20 17.59 -11.48 -12.96
C ILE A 20 18.01 -12.28 -14.19
N GLU A 21 19.30 -12.61 -14.34
CA GLU A 21 19.77 -13.40 -15.49
C GLU A 21 19.11 -14.79 -15.53
N LYS A 22 18.99 -15.43 -14.36
CA LYS A 22 18.45 -16.78 -14.24
C LYS A 22 16.96 -16.82 -14.53
N ILE A 23 16.21 -15.80 -14.08
CA ILE A 23 14.77 -15.76 -14.34
C ILE A 23 14.47 -15.43 -15.80
N LEU A 24 15.32 -14.66 -16.49
CA LEU A 24 15.17 -14.33 -17.91
C LEU A 24 15.64 -15.45 -18.84
N ASP A 25 16.54 -16.33 -18.42
CA ASP A 25 17.04 -17.43 -19.27
C ASP A 25 15.99 -18.54 -19.46
N PRO A 26 15.40 -18.73 -20.66
CA PRO A 26 14.38 -19.74 -20.91
C PRO A 26 14.89 -21.18 -20.73
N LYS A 27 16.21 -21.40 -20.77
CA LYS A 27 16.82 -22.73 -20.58
C LYS A 27 16.84 -23.17 -19.12
N VAL A 28 16.74 -22.22 -18.19
CA VAL A 28 16.64 -22.52 -16.77
C VAL A 28 15.23 -23.06 -16.48
N SER A 29 15.14 -24.37 -16.29
CA SER A 29 13.88 -25.11 -16.07
C SER A 29 13.61 -25.48 -14.61
N ASN A 30 14.36 -24.91 -13.67
CA ASN A 30 14.14 -25.14 -12.24
C ASN A 30 12.73 -24.66 -11.83
N LEU A 31 12.01 -25.53 -11.11
CA LEU A 31 10.66 -25.29 -10.58
C LEU A 31 10.55 -23.96 -9.82
N ALA A 32 11.59 -23.55 -9.08
CA ALA A 32 11.59 -22.29 -8.34
C ALA A 32 11.50 -21.08 -9.29
N TYR A 33 12.26 -21.07 -10.39
CA TYR A 33 12.23 -19.97 -11.36
C TYR A 33 10.97 -20.01 -12.22
N GLN A 34 10.41 -21.20 -12.50
CA GLN A 34 9.10 -21.32 -13.14
C GLN A 34 8.00 -20.70 -12.26
N HIS A 35 7.98 -21.02 -10.97
CA HIS A 35 7.03 -20.42 -10.03
C HIS A 35 7.17 -18.90 -9.94
N GLN A 36 8.40 -18.37 -9.92
CA GLN A 36 8.61 -16.92 -9.95
C GLN A 36 8.05 -16.28 -11.23
N ARG A 37 8.26 -16.90 -12.40
CA ARG A 37 7.70 -16.43 -13.68
C ARG A 37 6.17 -16.42 -13.66
N ASP A 38 5.54 -17.41 -13.05
CA ASP A 38 4.07 -17.45 -12.89
C ASP A 38 3.57 -16.33 -11.96
N LEU A 39 4.27 -16.06 -10.86
CA LEU A 39 3.97 -14.93 -9.98
C LEU A 39 4.12 -13.59 -10.70
N PHE A 40 5.14 -13.44 -11.55
CA PHE A 40 5.28 -12.26 -12.40
C PHE A 40 4.14 -12.13 -13.40
N LYS A 41 3.72 -13.23 -14.05
CA LYS A 41 2.58 -13.25 -14.95
C LYS A 41 1.31 -12.79 -14.24
N TRP A 42 1.06 -13.28 -13.03
CA TRP A 42 -0.10 -12.87 -12.23
C TRP A 42 0.01 -11.42 -11.72
N PHE A 43 1.21 -10.96 -11.36
CA PHE A 43 1.42 -9.59 -10.90
C PHE A 43 1.23 -8.57 -12.03
N PHE A 44 1.88 -8.78 -13.17
CA PHE A 44 1.80 -7.89 -14.33
C PHE A 44 0.52 -8.08 -15.16
N GLU A 45 -0.15 -9.21 -15.04
CA GLU A 45 -1.28 -9.62 -15.90
C GLU A 45 -0.88 -9.71 -17.38
N LEU A 46 0.37 -10.11 -17.61
CA LEU A 46 1.00 -10.24 -18.93
C LEU A 46 1.83 -11.53 -18.97
N PRO A 47 2.00 -12.18 -20.13
CA PRO A 47 2.95 -13.28 -20.27
C PRO A 47 4.35 -12.86 -19.81
N PHE A 48 5.07 -13.71 -19.08
CA PHE A 48 6.42 -13.36 -18.60
C PHE A 48 7.36 -12.97 -19.76
N ASN A 49 7.25 -13.64 -20.90
CA ASN A 49 8.07 -13.40 -22.09
C ASN A 49 7.82 -12.03 -22.75
N SER A 50 6.77 -11.29 -22.37
CA SER A 50 6.56 -9.92 -22.83
C SER A 50 7.17 -8.87 -21.91
N LEU A 51 7.76 -9.26 -20.78
CA LEU A 51 8.42 -8.35 -19.86
C LEU A 51 9.87 -8.15 -20.30
N SER A 52 10.26 -6.89 -20.51
CA SER A 52 11.64 -6.56 -20.84
C SER A 52 12.55 -6.67 -19.60
N ARG A 53 13.85 -6.76 -19.84
CA ARG A 53 14.87 -6.72 -18.77
C ARG A 53 14.70 -5.49 -17.88
N GLU A 54 14.49 -4.33 -18.47
CA GLU A 54 14.37 -3.05 -17.77
C GLU A 54 13.13 -3.02 -16.85
N VAL A 55 12.04 -3.69 -17.23
CA VAL A 55 10.84 -3.85 -16.38
C VAL A 55 11.16 -4.70 -15.15
N ILE A 56 11.89 -5.80 -15.32
CA ILE A 56 12.31 -6.67 -14.22
C ILE A 56 13.32 -5.95 -13.31
N GLU A 57 14.26 -5.20 -13.87
CA GLU A 57 15.21 -4.39 -13.11
C GLU A 57 14.53 -3.33 -12.25
N ARG A 58 13.56 -2.59 -12.81
CA ARG A 58 12.74 -1.64 -12.03
C ARG A 58 11.87 -2.34 -10.99
N TYR A 59 11.37 -3.55 -11.29
CA TYR A 59 10.66 -4.35 -10.30
C TYR A 59 11.55 -4.70 -9.10
N VAL A 60 12.79 -5.14 -9.35
CA VAL A 60 13.75 -5.43 -8.27
C VAL A 60 14.12 -4.14 -7.50
N GLU A 61 14.33 -3.02 -8.20
CA GLU A 61 14.66 -1.72 -7.59
C GLU A 61 13.58 -1.24 -6.60
N ILE A 62 12.30 -1.40 -6.96
CA ILE A 62 11.18 -0.99 -6.11
C ILE A 62 10.79 -2.03 -5.06
N THR A 63 11.25 -3.28 -5.20
CA THR A 63 10.95 -4.38 -4.26
C THR A 63 12.06 -4.51 -3.22
N THR A 64 11.85 -3.89 -2.07
CA THR A 64 12.78 -3.96 -0.93
C THR A 64 12.05 -4.51 0.30
N GLU A 65 12.79 -4.81 1.38
CA GLU A 65 12.16 -5.25 2.63
C GLU A 65 11.14 -4.24 3.17
N GLU A 66 11.37 -2.94 2.96
CA GLU A 66 10.45 -1.88 3.38
C GLU A 66 9.21 -1.78 2.48
N SER A 67 9.32 -2.19 1.22
CA SER A 67 8.32 -1.99 0.17
C SER A 67 7.74 -3.29 -0.41
N HIS A 68 7.85 -4.36 0.37
CA HIS A 68 7.32 -5.68 0.02
C HIS A 68 6.73 -6.39 1.23
N CYS A 69 5.70 -7.20 0.96
CA CYS A 69 5.11 -8.16 1.90
C CYS A 69 4.65 -9.40 1.13
N ASN A 70 5.04 -10.59 1.63
CA ASN A 70 4.62 -11.87 1.06
C ASN A 70 3.20 -12.27 1.47
N ILE A 71 2.66 -11.63 2.51
CA ILE A 71 1.31 -11.89 3.02
C ILE A 71 0.59 -10.58 3.27
N VAL A 72 -0.66 -10.52 2.83
CA VAL A 72 -1.54 -9.36 3.02
C VAL A 72 -2.92 -9.78 3.50
N PRO A 73 -3.60 -8.96 4.31
CA PRO A 73 -5.00 -9.19 4.66
C PRO A 73 -5.90 -9.03 3.43
N HIS A 74 -6.85 -9.96 3.25
CA HIS A 74 -7.75 -9.96 2.11
C HIS A 74 -9.22 -9.80 2.55
N THR A 75 -9.64 -8.55 2.74
CA THR A 75 -11.06 -8.17 2.79
C THR A 75 -11.39 -7.35 1.55
N LYS A 76 -12.66 -7.30 1.15
CA LYS A 76 -13.09 -6.51 -0.02
C LYS A 76 -12.63 -5.05 0.09
N GLU A 77 -12.83 -4.42 1.24
CA GLU A 77 -12.44 -3.03 1.45
C GLU A 77 -10.93 -2.82 1.39
N ILE A 78 -10.13 -3.65 2.07
CA ILE A 78 -8.66 -3.55 2.03
C ILE A 78 -8.15 -3.81 0.62
N PHE A 79 -8.70 -4.82 -0.06
CA PHE A 79 -8.32 -5.15 -1.42
C PHE A 79 -8.59 -3.99 -2.38
N GLU A 80 -9.81 -3.47 -2.40
CA GLU A 80 -10.23 -2.44 -3.36
C GLU A 80 -9.58 -1.08 -3.08
N ARG A 81 -9.43 -0.71 -1.80
CA ARG A 81 -9.00 0.64 -1.40
C ARG A 81 -7.50 0.77 -1.14
N LEU A 82 -6.81 -0.32 -0.80
CA LEU A 82 -5.38 -0.29 -0.45
C LEU A 82 -4.54 -1.19 -1.35
N LEU A 83 -4.84 -2.49 -1.41
CA LEU A 83 -3.96 -3.44 -2.08
C LEU A 83 -3.92 -3.21 -3.59
N LYS A 84 -5.08 -3.15 -4.25
CA LYS A 84 -5.19 -2.93 -5.69
C LYS A 84 -4.47 -1.64 -6.14
N PRO A 85 -4.74 -0.45 -5.55
CA PRO A 85 -4.01 0.76 -5.94
C PRO A 85 -2.51 0.70 -5.65
N LEU A 86 -2.08 0.04 -4.56
CA LEU A 86 -0.66 -0.12 -4.25
C LEU A 86 0.05 -1.09 -5.23
N LYS A 87 -0.63 -2.18 -5.65
CA LYS A 87 -0.16 -3.08 -6.73
C LYS A 87 -0.02 -2.31 -8.04
N SER A 88 -1.03 -1.51 -8.39
CA SER A 88 -0.99 -0.66 -9.59
C SER A 88 0.13 0.38 -9.53
N ALA A 89 0.38 1.01 -8.37
CA ALA A 89 1.47 1.96 -8.18
C ALA A 89 2.83 1.30 -8.46
N LYS A 90 3.03 0.08 -7.94
CA LYS A 90 4.23 -0.72 -8.20
C LYS A 90 4.36 -1.09 -9.68
N LYS A 91 3.28 -1.55 -10.33
CA LYS A 91 3.26 -1.87 -11.76
C LYS A 91 3.64 -0.66 -12.62
N ASN A 92 3.05 0.50 -12.37
CA ASN A 92 3.31 1.72 -13.12
C ASN A 92 4.77 2.17 -13.00
N TYR A 93 5.38 2.05 -11.82
CA TYR A 93 6.80 2.31 -11.65
C TYR A 93 7.65 1.38 -12.53
N CYS A 94 7.33 0.08 -12.53
CA CYS A 94 8.03 -0.89 -13.36
C CYS A 94 7.86 -0.62 -14.87
N LEU A 95 6.76 0.02 -15.27
CA LEU A 95 6.44 0.41 -16.64
C LEU A 95 6.87 1.84 -16.98
N ASN A 96 7.64 2.51 -16.11
CA ASN A 96 8.16 3.87 -16.33
C ASN A 96 7.06 4.96 -16.35
N ASP A 97 5.90 4.71 -15.72
CA ASP A 97 4.85 5.71 -15.47
C ASP A 97 4.90 6.17 -14.01
N TYR A 98 5.85 7.06 -13.73
CA TYR A 98 6.17 7.51 -12.37
C TYR A 98 5.11 8.44 -11.79
N SER A 99 4.52 9.32 -12.59
CA SER A 99 3.38 10.16 -12.21
C SER A 99 2.19 9.33 -11.73
N ALA A 100 1.85 8.24 -12.42
CA ALA A 100 0.78 7.35 -11.97
C ALA A 100 1.13 6.65 -10.65
N THR A 101 2.39 6.25 -10.44
CA THR A 101 2.85 5.74 -9.13
C THR A 101 2.64 6.77 -8.03
N ILE A 102 3.05 8.01 -8.25
CA ILE A 102 2.93 9.11 -7.27
C ILE A 102 1.45 9.39 -6.97
N ALA A 103 0.61 9.47 -7.99
CA ALA A 103 -0.83 9.70 -7.84
C ALA A 103 -1.50 8.61 -7.00
N LEU A 104 -1.24 7.33 -7.33
CA LEU A 104 -1.81 6.19 -6.64
C LEU A 104 -1.32 6.10 -5.19
N CYS A 105 -0.05 6.43 -4.92
CA CYS A 105 0.46 6.51 -3.56
C CYS A 105 -0.28 7.57 -2.73
N GLY A 106 -0.57 8.73 -3.32
CA GLY A 106 -1.41 9.75 -2.69
C GLY A 106 -2.80 9.24 -2.33
N THR A 107 -3.46 8.52 -3.25
CA THR A 107 -4.76 7.87 -3.00
C THR A 107 -4.70 6.85 -1.87
N VAL A 108 -3.67 5.99 -1.85
CA VAL A 108 -3.46 5.02 -0.76
C VAL A 108 -3.27 5.74 0.57
N GLY A 109 -2.50 6.83 0.62
CA GLY A 109 -2.36 7.66 1.81
C GLY A 109 -3.69 8.21 2.33
N GLU A 110 -4.58 8.65 1.44
CA GLU A 110 -5.91 9.10 1.85
C GLU A 110 -6.77 7.97 2.42
N MET A 111 -6.72 6.78 1.82
CA MET A 111 -7.46 5.59 2.27
C MET A 111 -6.91 5.04 3.60
N LEU A 112 -5.59 5.09 3.82
CA LEU A 112 -4.97 4.72 5.09
C LEU A 112 -5.41 5.63 6.24
N ALA A 113 -5.55 6.93 5.98
CA ALA A 113 -6.06 7.88 6.98
C ALA A 113 -7.53 7.58 7.36
N ILE A 114 -8.38 7.21 6.39
CA ILE A 114 -9.76 6.78 6.66
C ILE A 114 -9.77 5.47 7.44
N LEU A 115 -8.95 4.50 7.03
CA LEU A 115 -8.82 3.22 7.70
C LEU A 115 -8.48 3.40 9.18
N LEU A 116 -7.48 4.23 9.49
CA LEU A 116 -7.08 4.52 10.86
C LEU A 116 -8.23 5.04 11.71
N TRP A 117 -9.04 5.96 11.18
CA TRP A 117 -10.22 6.44 11.89
C TRP A 117 -11.21 5.31 12.20
N LYS A 118 -11.53 4.49 11.19
CA LYS A 118 -12.48 3.37 11.30
C LYS A 118 -12.06 2.34 12.34
N ILE A 119 -10.78 1.96 12.38
CA ILE A 119 -10.33 0.86 13.25
C ILE A 119 -10.14 1.28 14.72
N ASN A 120 -9.90 2.57 14.99
CA ASN A 120 -9.55 3.07 16.33
C ASN A 120 -10.75 3.38 17.26
N GLU A 121 -12.02 3.26 16.81
CA GLU A 121 -13.23 3.45 17.63
C GLU A 121 -13.15 4.66 18.59
N VAL A 122 -13.06 5.87 18.03
CA VAL A 122 -12.96 7.09 18.85
C VAL A 122 -14.20 7.26 19.71
N ARG A 123 -14.00 7.52 21.00
CA ARG A 123 -15.09 7.70 21.96
C ARG A 123 -15.12 9.12 22.51
N LEU A 124 -16.33 9.66 22.64
CA LEU A 124 -16.63 10.90 23.35
C LEU A 124 -17.55 10.55 24.53
N LYS A 125 -17.11 10.85 25.76
CA LYS A 125 -17.83 10.47 27.00
C LYS A 125 -18.23 8.98 27.01
N ASN A 126 -17.30 8.09 26.65
CA ASN A 126 -17.46 6.63 26.52
C ASN A 126 -18.37 6.12 25.39
N ASN A 127 -19.08 7.01 24.69
CA ASN A 127 -19.88 6.66 23.52
C ASN A 127 -19.01 6.70 22.26
N LEU A 128 -19.19 5.74 21.36
CA LEU A 128 -18.53 5.77 20.06
C LEU A 128 -19.01 7.00 19.29
N ILE A 129 -18.08 7.76 18.71
CA ILE A 129 -18.41 8.87 17.81
C ILE A 129 -19.13 8.30 16.59
N THR A 130 -20.35 8.77 16.36
CA THR A 130 -21.15 8.44 15.18
C THR A 130 -20.87 9.40 14.04
N GLU A 131 -21.30 9.09 12.82
CA GLU A 131 -21.21 10.02 11.69
C GLU A 131 -21.97 11.34 11.95
N GLN A 132 -23.04 11.30 12.76
CA GLN A 132 -23.77 12.50 13.18
C GLN A 132 -22.93 13.37 14.12
N ASP A 133 -22.21 12.74 15.05
CA ASP A 133 -21.26 13.44 15.92
C ASP A 133 -20.10 14.03 15.10
N GLU A 134 -19.58 13.30 14.10
CA GLU A 134 -18.55 13.82 13.19
C GLU A 134 -19.02 15.09 12.48
N LYS A 135 -20.25 15.09 11.94
CA LYS A 135 -20.83 16.29 11.31
C LYS A 135 -20.98 17.44 12.31
N GLY A 136 -21.39 17.16 13.54
CA GLY A 136 -21.50 18.17 14.60
C GLY A 136 -20.15 18.75 15.02
N LEU A 137 -19.10 17.92 15.11
CA LEU A 137 -17.77 18.31 15.59
C LEU A 137 -16.88 18.90 14.49
N PHE A 138 -16.96 18.36 13.28
CA PHE A 138 -16.05 18.66 12.18
C PHE A 138 -16.74 19.31 10.98
N GLY A 139 -18.06 19.47 11.01
CA GLY A 139 -18.88 20.02 9.93
C GLY A 139 -19.24 19.02 8.84
N GLU A 140 -18.50 17.90 8.73
CA GLU A 140 -18.72 16.83 7.76
C GLU A 140 -18.20 15.50 8.33
N SER A 141 -18.56 14.37 7.71
CA SER A 141 -17.98 13.08 8.07
C SER A 141 -16.50 12.98 7.69
N ILE A 142 -15.73 12.18 8.43
CA ILE A 142 -14.28 12.02 8.24
C ILE A 142 -13.90 11.58 6.82
N GLU A 143 -14.75 10.77 6.19
CA GLU A 143 -14.58 10.34 4.80
C GLU A 143 -14.70 11.50 3.81
N LYS A 144 -15.58 12.48 4.09
CA LYS A 144 -15.83 13.65 3.23
C LYS A 144 -14.89 14.82 3.48
N LEU A 145 -14.18 14.80 4.61
CA LEU A 145 -13.16 15.81 4.90
C LEU A 145 -12.00 15.74 3.91
N GLY A 146 -11.48 16.90 3.50
CA GLY A 146 -10.21 16.99 2.80
C GLY A 146 -9.05 16.43 3.63
N GLN A 147 -8.02 15.91 2.95
CA GLN A 147 -6.92 15.17 3.56
C GLN A 147 -6.24 15.94 4.71
N ASP A 148 -5.99 17.25 4.58
CA ASP A 148 -5.35 18.04 5.65
C ASP A 148 -6.15 18.07 6.95
N ARG A 149 -7.47 18.25 6.84
CA ARG A 149 -8.35 18.27 8.02
C ARG A 149 -8.39 16.89 8.66
N ARG A 150 -8.49 15.83 7.84
CA ARG A 150 -8.47 14.44 8.30
C ARG A 150 -7.22 14.14 9.12
N LEU A 151 -6.03 14.44 8.57
CA LEU A 151 -4.76 14.17 9.25
C LEU A 151 -4.61 14.95 10.55
N LYS A 152 -5.05 16.22 10.59
CA LYS A 152 -5.06 17.00 11.84
C LYS A 152 -5.93 16.37 12.90
N ILE A 153 -7.12 15.88 12.54
CA ILE A 153 -8.02 15.18 13.48
C ILE A 153 -7.33 13.90 14.00
N LEU A 154 -6.82 13.04 13.11
CA LEU A 154 -6.13 11.81 13.52
C LEU A 154 -4.99 12.11 14.53
N LYS A 155 -4.21 13.17 14.29
CA LYS A 155 -3.13 13.61 15.17
C LYS A 155 -3.66 14.13 16.52
N THR A 156 -4.67 14.99 16.50
CA THR A 156 -5.28 15.54 17.73
C THR A 156 -5.86 14.46 18.63
N PHE A 157 -6.47 13.42 18.04
CA PHE A 157 -6.99 12.27 18.76
C PHE A 157 -5.93 11.23 19.11
N GLY A 158 -4.64 11.49 18.84
CA GLY A 158 -3.53 10.61 19.19
C GLY A 158 -3.48 9.30 18.40
N GLN A 159 -4.18 9.21 17.27
CA GLN A 159 -4.25 7.99 16.45
C GLN A 159 -3.04 7.84 15.52
N ILE A 160 -2.33 8.94 15.26
CA ILE A 160 -1.07 8.95 14.53
C ILE A 160 -0.04 9.76 15.31
N THR A 161 1.21 9.31 15.24
CA THR A 161 2.36 10.02 15.79
C THR A 161 2.74 11.22 14.93
N GLU A 162 3.59 12.13 15.45
CA GLU A 162 4.17 13.21 14.64
C GLU A 162 4.87 12.67 13.40
N LYS A 163 5.63 11.58 13.55
CA LYS A 163 6.35 10.95 12.45
C LYS A 163 5.39 10.48 11.35
N GLN A 164 4.34 9.76 11.71
CA GLN A 164 3.32 9.30 10.74
C GLN A 164 2.59 10.48 10.10
N TYR A 165 2.31 11.54 10.87
CA TYR A 165 1.72 12.77 10.32
C TYR A 165 2.62 13.37 9.22
N GLN A 166 3.92 13.50 9.46
CA GLN A 166 4.85 13.99 8.44
C GLN A 166 4.93 13.04 7.24
N GLU A 167 4.94 11.73 7.46
CA GLU A 167 4.91 10.75 6.35
C GLU A 167 3.66 10.92 5.46
N PHE A 168 2.48 11.11 6.05
CA PHE A 168 1.26 11.41 5.29
C PHE A 168 1.35 12.74 4.53
N ILE A 169 1.90 13.78 5.16
CA ILE A 169 2.07 15.10 4.53
C ILE A 169 3.04 15.01 3.34
N ASP A 170 4.14 14.27 3.48
CA ASP A 170 5.09 14.05 2.40
C ASP A 170 4.45 13.32 1.21
N ILE A 171 3.69 12.25 1.48
CA ILE A 171 2.94 11.50 0.45
C ILE A 171 1.90 12.39 -0.24
N LYS A 172 1.19 13.22 0.53
CA LYS A 172 0.21 14.17 -0.03
C LYS A 172 0.88 15.17 -0.96
N ASN A 173 1.96 15.78 -0.49
CA ASN A 173 2.62 16.89 -1.16
C ASN A 173 3.45 16.45 -2.36
N SER A 174 3.88 15.18 -2.42
CA SER A 174 4.63 14.64 -3.56
C SER A 174 3.86 14.75 -4.88
N ARG A 175 2.52 14.79 -4.85
CA ARG A 175 1.67 14.96 -6.04
C ARG A 175 1.75 16.36 -6.65
N LYS A 176 2.05 17.39 -5.83
CA LYS A 176 1.90 18.79 -6.23
C LYS A 176 2.77 19.17 -7.44
N PRO A 177 4.07 18.85 -7.49
CA PRO A 177 4.90 19.19 -8.65
C PRO A 177 4.36 18.54 -9.94
N TYR A 178 4.06 17.25 -9.89
CA TYR A 178 3.78 16.46 -11.10
C TYR A 178 2.35 16.58 -11.61
N LEU A 179 1.37 16.85 -10.74
CA LEU A 179 -0.05 16.81 -11.10
C LEU A 179 -0.73 18.18 -11.06
N HIS A 180 -0.10 19.20 -10.47
CA HIS A 180 -0.74 20.49 -10.20
C HIS A 180 0.08 21.71 -10.63
N LEU A 181 1.37 21.55 -10.94
CA LEU A 181 2.23 22.66 -11.35
C LEU A 181 2.72 22.45 -12.79
N TRP A 182 2.41 23.41 -13.67
CA TRP A 182 2.88 23.38 -15.06
C TRP A 182 4.41 23.52 -15.18
N SER A 183 5.03 24.21 -14.22
CA SER A 183 6.45 24.58 -14.25
C SER A 183 7.37 23.55 -13.58
N ALA A 184 6.88 22.35 -13.25
CA ALA A 184 7.69 21.38 -12.55
C ALA A 184 8.78 20.77 -13.45
N ASP A 185 9.99 20.67 -12.92
CA ASP A 185 11.03 19.83 -13.51
C ASP A 185 10.72 18.36 -13.23
N LEU A 186 10.68 17.55 -14.29
CA LEU A 186 10.36 16.12 -14.23
C LEU A 186 11.63 15.25 -14.19
N SER A 187 12.83 15.85 -14.16
CA SER A 187 14.10 15.11 -14.13
C SER A 187 14.25 14.17 -12.91
N SER A 188 13.62 14.50 -11.78
CA SER A 188 13.65 13.70 -10.54
C SER A 188 12.46 12.74 -10.37
N GLU A 189 11.54 12.67 -11.36
CA GLU A 189 10.25 11.99 -11.19
C GLU A 189 10.39 10.51 -10.81
N LYS A 190 11.36 9.80 -11.39
CA LYS A 190 11.68 8.41 -11.05
C LYS A 190 12.04 8.26 -9.57
N ASP A 191 13.00 9.05 -9.09
CA ASP A 191 13.49 8.96 -7.72
C ASP A 191 12.41 9.32 -6.71
N ASP A 192 11.58 10.31 -7.04
CA ASP A 192 10.50 10.75 -6.17
C ASP A 192 9.33 9.75 -6.17
N ALA A 193 9.05 9.08 -7.29
CA ALA A 193 8.13 7.94 -7.35
C ALA A 193 8.62 6.76 -6.49
N LEU A 194 9.92 6.44 -6.54
CA LEU A 194 10.51 5.37 -5.71
C LEU A 194 10.40 5.71 -4.21
N LYS A 195 10.76 6.94 -3.83
CA LYS A 195 10.69 7.41 -2.44
C LYS A 195 9.26 7.39 -1.92
N VAL A 196 8.30 7.93 -2.67
CA VAL A 196 6.90 7.98 -2.21
C VAL A 196 6.29 6.59 -2.14
N PHE A 197 6.61 5.70 -3.08
CA PHE A 197 6.15 4.32 -3.03
C PHE A 197 6.64 3.60 -1.77
N LYS A 198 7.96 3.67 -1.50
CA LYS A 198 8.56 3.07 -0.30
C LYS A 198 7.93 3.63 0.98
N LYS A 199 7.76 4.94 1.07
CA LYS A 199 7.13 5.61 2.22
C LYS A 199 5.67 5.17 2.41
N THR A 200 4.91 5.11 1.32
CA THR A 200 3.49 4.68 1.34
C THR A 200 3.36 3.21 1.76
N PHE A 201 4.21 2.34 1.21
CA PHE A 201 4.19 0.91 1.54
C PHE A 201 4.60 0.67 3.00
N LYS A 202 5.62 1.38 3.48
CA LYS A 202 6.03 1.35 4.88
C LYS A 202 4.90 1.78 5.81
N LEU A 203 4.24 2.89 5.51
CA LEU A 203 3.09 3.37 6.28
C LEU A 203 1.92 2.36 6.27
N PHE A 204 1.66 1.71 5.12
CA PHE A 204 0.72 0.60 5.03
C PHE A 204 1.10 -0.57 5.96
N LYS A 205 2.37 -0.99 5.97
CA LYS A 205 2.86 -2.06 6.87
C LYS A 205 2.72 -1.65 8.33
N ASP A 206 3.09 -0.43 8.68
CA ASP A 206 3.04 0.08 10.05
C ASP A 206 1.60 0.14 10.59
N ILE A 207 0.65 0.63 9.77
CA ILE A 207 -0.76 0.74 10.15
C ILE A 207 -1.42 -0.63 10.25
N THR A 208 -1.21 -1.49 9.24
CA THR A 208 -1.85 -2.82 9.21
C THR A 208 -1.18 -3.81 10.13
N GLY A 209 0.07 -3.55 10.55
CA GLY A 209 0.91 -4.48 11.32
C GLY A 209 1.17 -5.80 10.61
N ILE A 210 0.91 -5.90 9.29
CA ILE A 210 0.93 -7.16 8.57
C ILE A 210 2.36 -7.66 8.36
N GLY A 211 2.58 -8.94 8.64
CA GLY A 211 3.80 -9.63 8.28
C GLY A 211 3.87 -11.04 8.84
N LEU A 212 5.05 -11.63 8.75
CA LEU A 212 5.39 -12.87 9.45
C LEU A 212 6.11 -12.52 10.75
N ALA A 213 5.84 -13.29 11.80
CA ALA A 213 6.61 -13.31 13.03
C ALA A 213 7.61 -14.49 13.03
N ASP A 214 8.50 -14.55 14.02
CA ASP A 214 9.70 -15.40 14.04
C ASP A 214 9.41 -16.90 13.90
N ALA A 215 8.22 -17.36 14.27
CA ALA A 215 7.78 -18.76 14.16
C ALA A 215 6.94 -19.06 12.89
N GLY A 216 6.93 -18.16 11.91
CA GLY A 216 6.11 -18.28 10.70
C GLY A 216 4.62 -17.97 10.89
N SER A 217 4.24 -17.48 12.08
CA SER A 217 2.87 -17.02 12.35
C SER A 217 2.60 -15.67 11.68
N VAL A 218 1.37 -15.47 11.22
CA VAL A 218 0.94 -14.20 10.64
C VAL A 218 0.66 -13.22 11.76
N LYS A 219 1.31 -12.05 11.72
CA LYS A 219 0.98 -10.92 12.59
C LYS A 219 0.17 -9.88 11.82
N ILE A 220 -0.80 -9.29 12.49
CA ILE A 220 -1.62 -8.18 12.00
C ILE A 220 -1.97 -7.29 13.19
N ASN A 221 -2.17 -6.00 12.96
CA ASN A 221 -2.69 -5.08 13.96
C ASN A 221 -4.06 -5.59 14.46
N PRO A 222 -4.23 -5.86 15.77
CA PRO A 222 -5.49 -6.37 16.32
C PRO A 222 -6.71 -5.48 16.03
N LEU A 223 -6.52 -4.18 15.83
CA LEU A 223 -7.61 -3.26 15.46
C LEU A 223 -8.20 -3.59 14.09
N MET A 224 -7.41 -4.19 13.20
CA MET A 224 -7.86 -4.64 11.89
C MET A 224 -8.86 -5.80 11.98
N LEU A 225 -8.86 -6.58 13.07
CA LEU A 225 -9.78 -7.73 13.25
C LEU A 225 -11.25 -7.34 13.09
N LYS A 226 -11.59 -6.07 13.38
CA LYS A 226 -12.93 -5.51 13.18
C LYS A 226 -13.42 -5.61 11.74
N LEU A 227 -12.50 -5.46 10.77
CA LEU A 227 -12.83 -5.53 9.34
C LEU A 227 -13.06 -6.96 8.84
N PHE A 228 -12.75 -7.97 9.65
CA PHE A 228 -12.92 -9.39 9.30
C PHE A 228 -14.13 -10.04 9.99
N LYS A 229 -14.84 -9.31 10.87
CA LYS A 229 -15.97 -9.87 11.64
C LYS A 229 -17.18 -10.24 10.78
N ASP A 230 -17.31 -9.65 9.59
CA ASP A 230 -18.45 -9.82 8.70
C ASP A 230 -18.20 -10.77 7.52
N ILE A 231 -17.11 -11.56 7.54
CA ILE A 231 -16.87 -12.62 6.55
C ILE A 231 -17.84 -13.77 6.87
N LYS A 232 -19.09 -13.66 6.41
CA LYS A 232 -20.04 -14.77 6.37
C LYS A 232 -19.48 -15.84 5.44
N ASP A 233 -19.57 -17.11 5.88
CA ASP A 233 -19.14 -18.27 5.10
C ASP A 233 -19.69 -18.18 3.66
N GLN A 234 -18.81 -17.93 2.71
CA GLN A 234 -19.06 -18.11 1.27
C GLN A 234 -18.62 -19.51 0.88
#